data_AF-A0A7Y4YLS2-F1
#
_entry.id   AF-A0A7Y4YLS2-F1
#
_cell.length_a   1.000
_cell.length_b   1.000
_cell.length_c   1.000
_cell.angle_alpha   90.00
_cell.angle_beta   90.00
_cell.angle_gamma   90.00
#
_symmetry.space_group_name_H-M   'P 1'
#
loop_
_entity.id
_entity.type
_entity.pdbx_description
1 polymer ?
#
loop_
_entity_poly.entity_id
_entity_poly.type
_entity_poly.pdbx_seq_one_letter_code
_entity_poly.pdbx_strand_id
1 'polypeptide(L)' 'GHDTGLYSWEYLHEMGQYQEGMWHDYLGKLEAAGKSRDSTKE' A
#
# COMPACT_ATOMS: atom_id res chain seq x y z
N GLY A 1 -10.05 10.56 -8.65
CA GLY A 1 -8.99 10.34 -7.64
C GLY A 1 -9.53 10.74 -6.29
N HIS A 2 -8.93 10.26 -5.20
CA HIS A 2 -9.23 10.70 -3.83
C HIS A 2 -8.47 12.02 -3.54
N ASP A 3 -8.91 13.13 -4.14
CA ASP A 3 -8.23 14.44 -4.00
C ASP A 3 -8.54 15.16 -2.67
N THR A 4 -9.17 14.47 -1.72
CA THR A 4 -9.57 14.99 -0.40
C THR A 4 -8.76 14.41 0.76
N GLY A 5 -7.74 13.60 0.49
CA GLY A 5 -6.88 13.02 1.52
C GLY A 5 -5.89 14.03 2.09
N LEU A 6 -6.12 14.49 3.32
CA LEU A 6 -5.09 15.18 4.11
C LEU A 6 -4.28 14.13 4.88
N TYR A 7 -2.99 14.04 4.56
CA TYR A 7 -2.03 13.24 5.31
C TYR A 7 -1.21 14.16 6.20
N SER A 8 -1.05 13.81 7.48
CA SER A 8 -0.12 14.50 8.36
C SER A 8 1.32 14.16 7.97
N TRP A 9 2.25 15.05 8.32
CA TRP A 9 3.67 14.81 8.03
C TRP A 9 4.18 13.60 8.81
N GLU A 10 3.71 13.41 10.04
CA GLU A 10 4.02 12.26 10.89
C GLU A 10 3.59 10.96 10.23
N TYR A 11 2.41 10.93 9.61
CA TYR A 11 1.91 9.75 8.91
C TYR A 11 2.73 9.41 7.67
N LEU A 12 3.11 10.42 6.87
CA LEU A 12 3.99 10.22 5.72
C LEU A 12 5.39 9.76 6.14
N HIS A 13 5.91 10.29 7.24
CA HIS A 13 7.19 9.87 7.81
C HIS A 13 7.12 8.42 8.30
N GLU A 14 6.09 8.04 9.05
CA GLU A 14 5.85 6.67 9.50
C GLU A 14 5.75 5.69 8.32
N MET A 15 4.97 6.04 7.29
CA MET A 15 4.87 5.24 6.07
C MET A 15 6.22 5.05 5.37
N GLY A 16 7.07 6.09 5.36
CA GLY A 16 8.42 5.98 4.81
C GLY A 16 9.32 5.07 5.63
N GLN A 17 9.28 5.20 6.96
CA GLN A 17 10.08 4.38 7.89
C GLN A 17 9.70 2.89 7.80
N TYR A 18 8.41 2.59 7.63
CA TYR A 18 7.90 1.21 7.63
C TYR A 18 7.50 0.72 6.23
N GLN A 19 7.93 1.41 5.18
CA GLN A 19 7.52 1.15 3.79
C GLN A 19 7.72 -0.33 3.43
N GLU A 20 8.89 -0.91 3.71
CA GLU A 20 9.19 -2.29 3.35
C GLU A 20 8.28 -3.30 4.05
N GLY A 21 8.07 -3.14 5.36
CA GLY A 21 7.22 -4.03 6.15
C GLY A 21 5.75 -3.93 5.76
N MET A 22 5.24 -2.70 5.62
CA MET A 22 3.88 -2.45 5.13
C MET A 22 3.68 -3.00 3.72
N TRP A 23 4.69 -2.89 2.86
CA TRP A 23 4.64 -3.40 1.50
C TRP A 23 4.59 -4.93 1.46
N HIS A 24 5.43 -5.59 2.27
CA HIS A 24 5.43 -7.04 2.37
C HIS A 24 4.10 -7.58 2.91
N ASP A 25 3.56 -6.96 3.95
CA ASP A 25 2.26 -7.33 4.53
C ASP A 25 1.12 -7.14 3.52
N TYR A 26 1.13 -6.03 2.76
CA TYR A 26 0.18 -5.82 1.67
C TYR A 26 0.23 -6.93 0.62
N LEU A 27 1.44 -7.32 0.18
CA LEU A 27 1.60 -8.41 -0.79
C LEU A 27 1.12 -9.76 -0.24
N GLY A 28 1.44 -10.08 1.01
CA GLY A 28 0.97 -11.32 1.65
C GLY A 28 -0.56 -11.38 1.76
N LYS A 29 -1.20 -10.26 2.11
CA LYS A 29 -2.67 -10.14 2.10
C LYS A 29 -3.25 -10.33 0.70
N LEU A 30 -2.57 -9.81 -0.32
CA LEU A 30 -3.02 -9.91 -1.70
C LEU A 30 -2.94 -11.35 -2.23
N GLU A 31 -1.82 -12.03 -1.94
CA GLU A 31 -1.61 -13.44 -2.25
C GLU A 31 -2.63 -14.33 -1.51
N ALA A 32 -2.84 -14.11 -0.20
CA ALA A 32 -3.84 -14.84 0.58
C ALA A 32 -5.27 -14.65 0.05
N ALA A 33 -5.56 -13.48 -0.56
CA ALA A 33 -6.82 -13.20 -1.22
C ALA A 33 -6.91 -13.78 -2.65
N GLY A 34 -5.87 -14.47 -3.13
CA GLY A 34 -5.79 -15.00 -4.50
C GLY A 34 -5.73 -13.92 -5.57
N LYS A 35 -5.32 -12.69 -5.21
CA LYS A 35 -5.26 -11.54 -6.11
C LYS A 35 -3.81 -11.25 -6.49
N SER A 36 -3.61 -10.61 -7.63
CA SER A 36 -2.32 -10.07 -8.05
C SER A 36 -2.37 -8.55 -8.05
N ARG A 37 -1.23 -7.92 -7.76
CA ARG A 37 -1.07 -6.46 -7.82
C ARG A 37 -1.09 -5.99 -9.27
N ASP A 38 -0.52 -6.79 -10.16
CA ASP A 38 -0.66 -6.58 -11.59
C ASP A 38 -2.08 -6.99 -11.97
N SER A 39 -2.95 -5.99 -12.05
CA SER A 39 -4.09 -6.04 -12.95
C SER A 39 -3.50 -6.09 -14.35
N THR A 40 -3.37 -7.29 -14.92
CA THR A 40 -3.15 -7.46 -16.35
C THR A 40 -4.15 -6.59 -17.07
N LYS A 41 -3.66 -5.49 -17.65
CA LYS A 41 -4.40 -4.69 -18.60
C LYS A 41 -4.42 -5.51 -19.89
N GLU A 42 -5.52 -6.18 -20.17
CA GLU A 42 -5.94 -6.48 -21.55
C GLU A 42 -6.79 -5.32 -22.07
#